data_AF-A0A7S2DXC3-F1
#
_entry.id   AF-A0A7S2DXC3-F1
#
_cell.length_a   1.000
_cell.length_b   1.000
_cell.length_c   1.000
_cell.angle_alpha   90.00
_cell.angle_beta   90.00
_cell.angle_gamma   90.00
#
_symmetry.space_group_name_H-M   'P 1'
#
loop_
_entity.id
_entity.type
_entity.pdbx_description
1 polymer ?
#
loop_
_entity_poly.entity_id
_entity_poly.type
_entity_poly.pdbx_seq_one_letter_code
_entity_poly.pdbx_strand_id
1 'polypeptide(L)'
;MKEILEAKAQESSLGFDWHVLAGIQGGGDVKVRQKACAAAAAMPVAGFWVGGLGYNESLPSRARVLDAVSAALPPALPRFLPLNVGAPVEVIQAVLLGIDVLEVAYPTQAAAQGVA
;
A
#
# COMPACT_ATOMS: atom_id res chain seq x y z
N MET A 1 0.44 -20.65 0.56
CA MET A 1 -0.58 -19.73 0.00
C MET A 1 -1.88 -20.47 -0.30
N LYS A 2 -1.85 -21.55 -1.10
CA LYS A 2 -3.03 -22.39 -1.36
C LYS A 2 -3.72 -22.89 -0.08
N GLU A 3 -2.95 -23.42 0.87
CA GLU A 3 -3.46 -23.85 2.20
C GLU A 3 -4.09 -22.72 3.03
N ILE A 4 -3.56 -21.49 2.97
CA ILE A 4 -4.14 -20.33 3.68
C ILE A 4 -5.48 -19.94 3.05
N LEU A 5 -5.57 -19.99 1.72
CA LEU A 5 -6.80 -19.71 1.00
C LEU A 5 -7.84 -20.82 1.21
N GLU A 6 -7.42 -22.09 1.26
CA GLU A 6 -8.26 -23.25 1.54
C GLU A 6 -8.77 -23.27 2.99
N ALA A 7 -7.91 -22.95 3.97
CA ALA A 7 -8.32 -22.80 5.38
C ALA A 7 -9.34 -21.66 5.56
N LYS A 8 -9.18 -20.54 4.83
CA LYS A 8 -10.15 -19.43 4.84
C LYS A 8 -11.52 -19.80 4.29
N ALA A 9 -11.59 -20.68 3.29
CA ALA A 9 -12.87 -21.18 2.78
C ALA A 9 -13.63 -22.02 3.82
N GLN A 10 -12.94 -22.58 4.81
CA GLN A 10 -13.54 -23.38 5.89
C GLN A 10 -13.89 -22.55 7.14
N GLU A 11 -13.29 -21.37 7.32
CA GLU A 11 -13.50 -20.49 8.49
C GLU A 11 -14.48 -19.34 8.19
N SER A 12 -15.74 -19.67 7.86
CA SER A 12 -16.79 -18.67 7.59
C SER A 12 -17.51 -18.15 8.86
N SER A 13 -16.99 -18.47 10.06
CA SER A 13 -17.69 -18.29 11.34
C SER A 13 -17.97 -16.82 11.73
N LEU A 14 -17.30 -15.86 11.09
CA LEU A 14 -17.49 -14.42 11.33
C LEU A 14 -18.42 -13.72 10.31
N GLY A 15 -18.88 -14.42 9.25
CA GLY A 15 -19.80 -13.85 8.26
C GLY A 15 -19.22 -12.75 7.34
N PHE A 16 -17.89 -12.61 7.26
CA PHE A 16 -17.21 -11.65 6.39
C PHE A 16 -16.38 -12.35 5.31
N ASP A 17 -16.44 -11.83 4.08
CA ASP A 17 -15.55 -12.24 2.99
C ASP A 17 -14.15 -11.63 3.19
N TRP A 18 -13.14 -12.46 3.41
CA TRP A 18 -11.77 -12.00 3.62
C TRP A 18 -11.04 -11.75 2.30
N HIS A 19 -10.58 -10.52 2.10
CA HIS A 19 -9.69 -10.19 0.99
C HIS A 19 -8.21 -10.31 1.40
N VAL A 20 -7.37 -10.76 0.46
CA VAL A 20 -5.91 -10.87 0.64
C VAL A 20 -5.23 -9.84 -0.24
N LEU A 21 -4.29 -9.09 0.33
CA LEU A 21 -3.45 -8.14 -0.41
C LEU A 21 -2.03 -8.69 -0.52
N ALA A 22 -1.39 -8.51 -1.68
CA ALA A 22 0.03 -8.82 -1.83
C ALA A 22 0.91 -7.68 -1.33
N GLY A 23 1.88 -7.99 -0.47
CA GLY A 23 2.83 -7.01 0.05
C GLY A 23 3.97 -6.73 -0.93
N ILE A 24 4.23 -5.46 -1.20
CA ILE A 24 5.28 -4.99 -2.10
C ILE A 24 6.33 -4.25 -1.27
N GLN A 25 7.57 -4.73 -1.33
CA GLN A 25 8.72 -4.21 -0.59
C GLN A 25 9.87 -3.86 -1.53
N GLY A 26 10.94 -3.27 -1.00
CA GLY A 26 12.14 -2.90 -1.78
C GLY A 26 12.75 -1.55 -1.45
N GLY A 27 12.26 -0.86 -0.41
CA GLY A 27 12.77 0.45 -0.02
C GLY A 27 12.67 1.48 -1.15
N GLY A 28 13.71 2.29 -1.34
CA GLY A 28 13.83 3.30 -2.39
C GLY A 28 14.33 2.77 -3.75
N ASP A 29 14.62 1.47 -3.89
CA ASP A 29 15.15 0.89 -5.13
C ASP A 29 14.02 0.51 -6.09
N VAL A 30 13.93 1.27 -7.18
CA VAL A 30 12.91 1.07 -8.23
C VAL A 30 13.00 -0.32 -8.89
N LYS A 31 14.19 -0.86 -9.11
CA LYS A 31 14.35 -2.16 -9.78
C LYS A 31 13.86 -3.29 -8.87
N VAL A 32 14.19 -3.20 -7.57
CA VAL A 32 13.69 -4.16 -6.56
C VAL A 32 12.17 -4.07 -6.45
N ARG A 33 11.63 -2.85 -6.44
CA ARG A 33 10.17 -2.60 -6.42
C ARG A 33 9.46 -3.20 -7.63
N GLN A 34 9.98 -3.02 -8.84
CA GLN A 34 9.42 -3.61 -10.06
C GLN A 34 9.42 -5.13 -10.01
N LYS A 35 10.51 -5.74 -9.53
CA LYS A 35 10.57 -7.20 -9.32
C LYS A 35 9.51 -7.68 -8.34
N ALA A 36 9.31 -6.96 -7.23
CA ALA A 36 8.27 -7.28 -6.26
C ALA A 36 6.86 -7.11 -6.85
N CYS A 37 6.62 -6.06 -7.63
CA CYS A 37 5.35 -5.84 -8.32
C CYS A 37 5.02 -6.97 -9.30
N ALA A 38 5.99 -7.39 -10.12
CA ALA A 38 5.80 -8.48 -11.07
C ALA A 38 5.41 -9.80 -10.37
N ALA A 39 6.06 -10.11 -9.24
CA ALA A 39 5.71 -11.29 -8.45
C ALA A 39 4.31 -11.15 -7.83
N ALA A 40 3.97 -9.98 -7.27
CA ALA A 40 2.68 -9.72 -6.65
C ALA A 40 1.52 -9.74 -7.64
N ALA A 41 1.69 -9.15 -8.83
CA ALA A 41 0.66 -9.06 -9.86
C ALA A 41 0.29 -10.42 -10.47
N ALA A 42 1.17 -11.42 -10.35
CA ALA A 42 0.89 -12.80 -10.78
C ALA A 42 0.09 -13.61 -9.74
N MET A 43 -0.15 -13.07 -8.54
CA MET A 43 -0.88 -13.76 -7.47
C MET A 43 -2.40 -13.50 -7.58
N PRO A 44 -3.26 -14.47 -7.21
CA PRO A 44 -4.70 -14.25 -7.10
C PRO A 44 -5.05 -13.48 -5.83
N VAL A 45 -4.78 -12.18 -5.82
CA VAL A 45 -5.02 -11.26 -4.68
C VAL A 45 -6.04 -10.18 -5.04
N ALA A 46 -6.66 -9.61 -4.02
CA ALA A 46 -7.68 -8.57 -4.15
C ALA A 46 -7.08 -7.16 -4.26
N GLY A 47 -5.75 -7.01 -4.13
CA GLY A 47 -5.07 -5.72 -4.20
C GLY A 47 -3.65 -5.79 -3.65
N PHE A 48 -3.05 -4.62 -3.46
CA PHE A 48 -1.62 -4.48 -3.16
C PHE A 48 -1.38 -3.58 -1.97
N TRP A 49 -0.52 -4.02 -1.06
CA TRP A 49 -0.04 -3.21 0.05
C TRP A 49 1.40 -2.78 -0.22
N VAL A 50 1.62 -1.47 -0.37
CA VAL A 50 2.92 -0.88 -0.75
C VAL A 50 3.68 -0.50 0.52
N GLY A 51 4.47 -1.42 1.05
CA GLY A 51 5.17 -1.26 2.32
C GLY A 51 6.52 -0.55 2.23
N GLY A 52 7.07 -0.18 3.38
CA GLY A 52 8.45 0.31 3.50
C GLY A 52 8.69 1.70 2.92
N LEU A 53 7.64 2.54 2.93
CA LEU A 53 7.67 3.97 2.60
C LEU A 53 7.02 4.75 3.76
N GLY A 54 7.22 6.06 3.78
CA GLY A 54 6.62 6.98 4.73
C GLY A 54 7.43 7.22 6.01
N TYR A 55 8.71 6.87 6.05
CA TYR A 55 9.52 6.94 7.28
C TYR A 55 10.55 8.08 7.26
N ASN A 56 11.44 8.11 6.26
CA ASN A 56 12.58 9.05 6.22
C ASN A 56 12.94 9.47 4.79
N GLU A 57 12.21 8.99 3.78
CA GLU A 57 12.49 9.36 2.39
C GLU A 57 11.92 10.74 2.05
N SER A 58 12.57 11.43 1.10
CA SER A 58 12.06 12.70 0.59
C SER A 58 10.85 12.50 -0.34
N LEU A 59 10.01 13.53 -0.46
CA LEU A 59 8.86 13.54 -1.37
C LEU A 59 9.23 13.12 -2.81
N PRO A 60 10.32 13.62 -3.44
CA PRO A 60 10.70 13.18 -4.78
C PRO A 60 11.19 11.73 -4.84
N SER A 61 11.85 11.25 -3.77
CA SER A 61 12.31 9.86 -3.68
C SER A 61 11.13 8.90 -3.62
N ARG A 62 10.15 9.18 -2.76
CA ARG A 62 8.89 8.42 -2.68
C ARG A 62 8.13 8.49 -4.00
N ALA A 63 8.03 9.68 -4.61
CA ALA A 63 7.29 9.85 -5.86
C ALA A 63 7.81 8.93 -6.97
N ARG A 64 9.14 8.83 -7.11
CA ARG A 64 9.77 7.94 -8.09
C ARG A 64 9.41 6.48 -7.86
N VAL A 65 9.33 6.05 -6.60
CA VAL A 65 8.96 4.67 -6.26
C VAL A 65 7.48 4.43 -6.53
N LEU A 66 6.60 5.32 -6.09
CA LEU A 66 5.15 5.18 -6.27
C LEU A 66 4.76 5.20 -7.74
N ASP A 67 5.35 6.07 -8.56
CA ASP A 67 5.13 6.10 -10.01
C ASP A 67 5.49 4.74 -10.66
N ALA A 68 6.66 4.20 -10.32
CA ALA A 68 7.09 2.90 -10.84
C ALA A 68 6.22 1.74 -10.36
N VAL A 69 5.77 1.77 -9.10
CA VAL A 69 4.85 0.76 -8.55
C VAL A 69 3.49 0.83 -9.23
N SER A 70 2.91 2.03 -9.35
CA SER A 70 1.59 2.22 -9.95
C SER A 70 1.55 1.81 -11.42
N ALA A 71 2.61 2.12 -12.18
CA ALA A 71 2.76 1.68 -13.57
C ALA A 71 2.93 0.15 -13.73
N ALA A 72 3.50 -0.53 -12.73
CA ALA A 72 3.78 -1.96 -12.79
C ALA A 72 2.61 -2.84 -12.30
N LEU A 73 1.60 -2.27 -11.64
CA LEU A 73 0.48 -3.00 -11.06
C LEU A 73 -0.80 -2.89 -11.88
N PRO A 74 -1.64 -3.95 -11.91
CA PRO A 74 -2.95 -3.91 -12.56
C PRO A 74 -3.80 -2.72 -12.09
N PRO A 75 -4.33 -1.88 -12.99
CA PRO A 75 -5.06 -0.67 -12.60
C PRO A 75 -6.43 -0.94 -11.97
N ALA A 76 -7.00 -2.12 -12.21
CA ALA A 76 -8.30 -2.51 -11.68
C ALA A 76 -8.28 -2.93 -10.20
N LEU A 77 -7.10 -3.09 -9.59
CA LEU A 77 -6.94 -3.55 -8.22
C LEU A 77 -6.40 -2.41 -7.33
N PRO A 78 -6.93 -2.25 -6.10
CA PRO A 78 -6.57 -1.16 -5.21
C PRO A 78 -5.13 -1.28 -4.68
N ARG A 79 -4.52 -0.12 -4.45
CA ARG A 79 -3.19 0.06 -3.84
C ARG A 79 -3.32 0.76 -2.50
N PHE A 80 -2.81 0.11 -1.47
CA PHE A 80 -2.84 0.57 -0.09
C PHE A 80 -1.44 1.05 0.32
N LEU A 81 -1.33 2.26 0.88
CA LEU A 81 -0.06 2.84 1.33
C LEU A 81 -0.15 3.29 2.80
N PRO A 82 0.64 2.70 3.71
CA PRO A 82 0.85 3.29 5.02
C PRO A 82 1.87 4.44 4.93
N LEU A 83 1.59 5.54 5.61
CA LEU A 83 2.52 6.65 5.84
C LEU A 83 2.63 6.91 7.35
N ASN A 84 3.86 6.96 7.88
CA ASN A 84 4.06 7.09 9.33
C ASN A 84 3.44 8.37 9.90
N VAL A 85 3.62 9.50 9.20
CA VAL A 85 2.93 10.76 9.52
C VAL A 85 1.74 10.90 8.58
N GLY A 86 2.00 11.03 7.28
CA GLY A 86 0.95 11.23 6.29
C GLY A 86 0.37 12.63 6.39
N ALA A 87 1.24 13.65 6.39
CA ALA A 87 0.82 15.04 6.33
C ALA A 87 -0.02 15.31 5.06
N PRO A 88 -0.87 16.36 5.02
CA PRO A 88 -1.79 16.58 3.92
C PRO A 88 -1.12 16.61 2.53
N VAL A 89 0.08 17.19 2.45
CA VAL A 89 0.88 17.20 1.21
C VAL A 89 1.30 15.80 0.75
N GLU A 90 1.59 14.90 1.70
CA GLU A 90 1.97 13.52 1.42
C GLU A 90 0.78 12.71 0.92
N VAL A 91 -0.39 12.93 1.52
CA VAL A 91 -1.65 12.30 1.10
C VAL A 91 -1.99 12.71 -0.34
N ILE A 92 -1.97 14.02 -0.64
CA ILE A 92 -2.25 14.53 -1.98
C ILE A 92 -1.25 13.95 -2.99
N GLN A 93 0.04 13.93 -2.66
CA GLN A 93 1.06 13.33 -3.52
C GLN A 93 0.76 11.86 -3.82
N ALA A 94 0.47 11.05 -2.80
CA ALA A 94 0.22 9.63 -2.97
C ALA A 94 -1.04 9.36 -3.82
N VAL A 95 -2.12 10.11 -3.61
CA VAL A 95 -3.34 10.02 -4.44
C VAL A 95 -3.05 10.35 -5.90
N LEU A 96 -2.31 11.43 -6.16
CA LEU A 96 -1.90 11.80 -7.52
C LEU A 96 -1.02 10.75 -8.21
N LEU A 97 -0.35 9.89 -7.43
CA LEU A 97 0.49 8.81 -7.91
C LEU A 97 -0.21 7.44 -7.93
N GLY A 98 -1.54 7.42 -7.81
CA GLY A 98 -2.35 6.21 -8.02
C GLY A 98 -2.51 5.32 -6.79
N ILE A 99 -2.35 5.87 -5.58
CA ILE A 99 -2.72 5.19 -4.33
C ILE A 99 -4.19 5.41 -4.03
N ASP A 100 -4.89 4.33 -3.70
CA ASP A 100 -6.34 4.30 -3.51
C ASP A 100 -6.74 4.41 -2.03
N VAL A 101 -5.93 3.81 -1.15
CA VAL A 101 -6.19 3.80 0.29
C VAL A 101 -4.94 4.15 1.06
N LEU A 102 -5.09 5.06 2.04
CA LEU A 102 -3.99 5.54 2.87
C LEU A 102 -4.28 5.26 4.34
N GLU A 103 -3.27 4.76 5.03
CA GLU A 103 -3.24 4.67 6.49
C GLU A 103 -2.26 5.71 7.01
N VAL A 104 -2.76 6.70 7.75
CA VAL A 104 -1.99 7.87 8.20
C VAL A 104 -2.28 8.20 9.65
N ALA A 105 -1.28 8.68 10.39
CA ALA A 105 -1.44 9.08 11.79
C ALA A 105 -1.70 10.59 11.97
N TYR A 106 -1.48 11.40 10.93
CA TYR A 106 -1.52 12.85 10.98
C TYR A 106 -2.80 13.42 11.63
N PRO A 107 -4.03 12.98 11.29
CA PRO A 107 -5.24 13.57 11.88
C PRO A 107 -5.29 13.42 13.41
N THR A 108 -4.94 12.24 13.92
CA THR A 108 -4.92 11.99 15.37
C THR A 108 -3.80 12.75 16.06
N GLN A 109 -2.62 12.84 15.44
CA GLN A 109 -1.48 13.60 15.97
C GLN A 109 -1.76 15.12 16.02
N ALA A 110 -2.37 15.67 14.96
CA ALA A 110 -2.74 17.08 14.88
C ALA A 110 -3.79 17.44 15.95
N ALA A 111 -4.83 16.60 16.10
CA ALA A 111 -5.85 16.79 17.11
C ALA A 111 -5.27 16.78 18.53
N ALA A 112 -4.34 15.86 18.83
CA ALA A 112 -3.67 15.79 20.14
C ALA A 112 -2.82 17.05 20.46
N GLN A 113 -2.41 17.80 19.43
CA GLN A 113 -1.66 19.05 19.55
C GLN A 113 -2.57 20.30 19.49
N GLY A 114 -3.89 20.13 19.33
CA GLY A 114 -4.83 21.24 19.16
C GLY A 114 -4.69 21.97 17.81
N VAL A 115 -4.19 21.29 16.78
CA VAL A 115 -4.05 21.80 15.41
C VAL A 115 -5.28 21.38 14.59
N ALA A 116 -5.87 22.33 13.85
CA ALA A 116 -7.04 22.13 12.98
C ALA A 116 -6.78 22.69 11.57
#